data_AF-A0A087V002-F1
#
_entry.id   AF-A0A087V002-F1
#
_cell.length_a   1.000
_cell.length_b   1.000
_cell.length_c   1.000
_cell.angle_alpha   90.00
_cell.angle_beta   90.00
_cell.angle_gamma   90.00
#
_symmetry.space_group_name_H-M   'P 1'
#
loop_
_entity.id
_entity.type
_entity.pdbx_description
1 polymer ?
#
loop_
_entity_poly.entity_id
_entity_poly.type
_entity_poly.pdbx_seq_one_letter_code
_entity_poly.pdbx_strand_id
1 'polypeptide(L)'
;MCTFFYHYVPAAILDGAFLMRKKRFEMVNFYRRIHGIMDNLQHYTTHRFVFRTPNMQRLISLAAPEDVQMFPLDQSQLNWKRYIENYVLGVRRYYMHESDDSLLASRRCM
;
A
#
# COMPACT_ATOMS: atom_id res chain seq x y z
N MET A 1 23.07 -7.30 7.50
CA MET A 1 23.50 -7.99 8.74
C MET A 1 22.40 -8.05 9.79
N CYS A 2 21.73 -6.95 10.16
CA CYS A 2 20.67 -6.96 11.19
C CYS A 2 19.44 -7.82 10.84
N THR A 3 19.05 -7.92 9.57
CA THR A 3 17.88 -8.70 9.13
C THR A 3 18.03 -10.21 9.36
N PHE A 4 19.24 -10.75 9.20
CA PHE A 4 19.51 -12.17 9.39
C PHE A 4 19.34 -12.59 10.86
N PHE A 5 19.94 -11.86 11.79
CA PHE A 5 19.89 -12.19 13.21
C PHE A 5 18.54 -11.85 13.87
N TYR A 6 17.85 -10.79 13.45
CA TYR A 6 16.58 -10.39 14.06
C TYR A 6 15.33 -10.99 13.41
N HIS A 7 15.38 -11.39 12.14
CA HIS A 7 14.22 -11.97 11.47
C HIS A 7 14.39 -13.44 11.14
N TYR A 8 15.57 -13.85 10.63
CA TYR A 8 15.76 -15.22 10.14
C TYR A 8 15.98 -16.23 11.26
N VAL A 9 16.82 -15.90 12.25
CA VAL A 9 17.11 -16.79 13.39
C VAL A 9 15.86 -17.02 14.27
N PRO A 10 15.10 -15.98 14.69
CA PRO A 10 13.87 -16.19 15.45
C PRO A 10 12.80 -16.94 14.64
N ALA A 11 12.68 -16.66 13.33
CA ALA A 11 11.77 -17.39 12.46
C ALA A 11 12.11 -18.89 12.38
N ALA A 12 13.39 -19.24 12.24
CA ALA A 12 13.83 -20.64 12.20
C ALA A 12 13.58 -21.36 13.53
N ILE A 13 13.79 -20.69 14.67
CA ILE A 13 13.49 -21.23 16.00
C ILE A 13 11.98 -21.48 16.16
N LEU A 14 11.15 -20.52 15.73
CA LEU A 14 9.69 -20.65 15.78
C LEU A 14 9.19 -21.77 14.86
N ASP A 15 9.67 -21.84 13.62
CA ASP A 15 9.30 -22.89 12.67
C ASP A 15 9.69 -24.28 13.21
N GLY A 16 10.86 -24.40 13.85
CA GLY A 16 11.26 -25.61 14.57
C GLY A 16 10.34 -25.96 15.76
N ALA A 17 9.94 -24.97 16.55
CA ALA A 17 9.01 -25.15 17.66
C ALA A 17 7.60 -25.54 17.19
N PHE A 18 7.13 -25.01 16.06
CA PHE A 18 5.84 -25.37 15.46
C PHE A 18 5.87 -26.74 14.81
N LEU A 19 6.98 -27.13 14.18
CA LEU A 19 7.21 -28.48 13.65
C LEU A 19 7.09 -29.53 14.76
N MET A 20 7.70 -29.28 15.93
CA MET A 20 7.56 -30.14 17.13
C MET A 20 6.12 -30.24 17.63
N ARG A 21 5.30 -29.20 17.40
CA ARG A 21 3.86 -29.18 17.75
C ARG A 21 2.94 -29.66 16.61
N LYS A 22 3.50 -30.23 15.52
CA LYS A 22 2.79 -30.64 14.29
C LYS A 22 1.93 -29.53 13.66
N LYS A 23 2.21 -28.27 13.96
CA LYS A 23 1.61 -27.11 13.30
C LYS A 23 2.56 -26.65 12.21
N ARG A 24 2.06 -26.48 10.99
CA ARG A 24 2.88 -26.01 9.87
C ARG A 24 2.83 -24.49 9.82
N PHE A 25 3.89 -23.86 10.26
CA PHE A 25 4.12 -22.43 10.06
C PHE A 25 5.49 -22.28 9.40
N GLU A 26 5.57 -21.50 8.33
CA GLU A 26 6.77 -21.35 7.50
C GLU A 26 7.19 -19.88 7.47
N MET A 27 7.58 -19.34 8.63
CA MET A 27 8.05 -17.96 8.75
C MET A 27 9.25 -17.68 7.86
N VAL A 28 10.14 -18.66 7.70
CA VAL A 28 11.31 -18.51 6.83
C VAL A 28 10.91 -18.24 5.37
N ASN A 29 9.90 -18.95 4.85
CA ASN A 29 9.42 -18.76 3.48
C ASN A 29 8.67 -17.43 3.35
N PHE A 30 7.92 -17.04 4.37
CA PHE A 30 7.27 -15.73 4.43
C PHE A 30 8.27 -14.58 4.38
N TYR A 31 9.31 -14.59 5.23
CA TYR A 31 10.36 -13.58 5.22
C TYR A 31 11.13 -13.55 3.90
N ARG A 32 11.41 -14.71 3.28
CA ARG A 32 12.05 -14.78 1.96
C ARG A 32 11.22 -14.07 0.90
N ARG A 33 9.90 -14.27 0.90
CA ARG A 33 8.98 -13.62 -0.05
C ARG A 33 8.92 -12.11 0.18
N ILE A 34 8.84 -11.66 1.45
CA ILE A 34 8.83 -10.24 1.78
C ILE A 34 10.13 -9.58 1.33
N HIS A 35 11.29 -10.16 1.64
CA HIS A 35 12.58 -9.62 1.21
C HIS A 35 12.66 -9.49 -0.31
N GLY A 36 12.24 -10.51 -1.06
CA GLY A 36 12.20 -10.42 -2.52
C GLY A 36 11.32 -9.29 -3.04
N ILE A 37 10.16 -9.04 -2.42
CA ILE A 37 9.30 -7.90 -2.79
C ILE A 37 9.97 -6.58 -2.42
N MET A 38 10.55 -6.47 -1.22
CA MET A 38 11.22 -5.26 -0.77
C MET A 38 12.40 -4.88 -1.65
N ASP A 39 13.22 -5.85 -2.06
CA ASP A 39 14.36 -5.60 -2.94
C ASP A 39 13.91 -5.00 -4.28
N ASN A 40 12.80 -5.51 -4.83
CA ASN A 40 12.21 -4.96 -6.07
C ASN A 40 11.59 -3.57 -5.85
N LEU A 41 10.97 -3.32 -4.70
CA LEU A 41 10.30 -2.05 -4.39
C LEU A 41 11.25 -0.98 -3.82
N GLN A 42 12.47 -1.35 -3.42
CA GLN A 42 13.39 -0.45 -2.73
C GLN A 42 13.66 0.80 -3.55
N HIS A 43 13.90 0.65 -4.86
CA HIS A 43 14.14 1.79 -5.74
C HIS A 43 12.95 2.77 -5.73
N TYR A 44 11.73 2.27 -5.88
CA TYR A 44 10.51 3.08 -5.98
C TYR A 44 10.07 3.71 -4.66
N THR A 45 10.43 3.11 -3.52
CA THR A 45 9.98 3.58 -2.20
C THR A 45 10.98 4.50 -1.52
N THR A 46 12.27 4.39 -1.84
CA THR A 46 13.34 5.17 -1.18
C THR A 46 13.79 6.40 -1.95
N HIS A 47 13.51 6.47 -3.25
CA HIS A 47 13.87 7.61 -4.09
C HIS A 47 12.71 8.59 -4.18
N ARG A 48 13.02 9.89 -4.18
CA ARG A 48 12.03 10.92 -4.49
C ARG A 48 11.85 11.01 -5.99
N PHE A 49 10.61 10.83 -6.44
CA PHE A 49 10.23 11.04 -7.82
C PHE A 49 9.62 12.43 -7.96
N VAL A 50 10.24 13.27 -8.78
CA VAL A 50 9.71 14.59 -9.16
C VAL A 50 9.12 14.48 -10.55
N PHE A 51 7.80 14.38 -10.64
CA PHE A 51 7.08 14.35 -11.90
C PHE A 51 6.84 15.78 -12.40
N ARG A 52 7.55 16.19 -13.46
CA ARG A 52 7.34 17.49 -14.10
C ARG A 52 6.22 17.35 -15.13
N THR A 53 5.20 18.19 -15.03
CA THR A 53 4.01 18.13 -15.90
C THR A 53 3.68 19.48 -16.58
N PRO A 54 4.66 20.14 -17.24
CA PRO A 54 4.45 21.48 -17.81
C PRO A 54 3.38 21.52 -18.90
N ASN A 55 3.26 20.45 -19.70
CA ASN A 55 2.22 20.36 -20.74
C ASN A 55 0.82 20.27 -20.14
N MET A 56 0.65 19.58 -19.02
CA MET A 56 -0.63 19.50 -18.31
C MET A 56 -1.01 20.86 -17.73
N GLN A 57 -0.06 21.55 -17.10
CA GLN A 57 -0.28 22.89 -16.56
C GLN A 57 -0.67 23.88 -17.66
N ARG A 58 0.01 23.83 -18.81
CA ARG A 58 -0.35 24.63 -19.98
C ARG A 58 -1.74 24.28 -20.50
N LEU A 59 -2.08 23.00 -20.61
CA LEU A 59 -3.40 22.57 -21.06
C LEU A 59 -4.50 23.13 -20.16
N ILE A 60 -4.34 23.02 -18.84
CA ILE A 60 -5.30 23.56 -17.85
C ILE A 60 -5.44 25.07 -18.00
N SER A 61 -4.33 25.80 -18.22
CA SER A 61 -4.37 27.27 -18.40
C SER A 61 -5.09 27.74 -19.67
N LEU A 62 -5.19 26.87 -20.68
CA LEU A 62 -5.83 27.15 -21.96
C LEU A 62 -7.26 26.62 -22.03
N ALA A 63 -7.66 25.77 -21.08
CA ALA A 63 -8.98 25.16 -21.05
C ALA A 63 -10.06 26.20 -20.72
N ALA A 64 -11.24 26.01 -21.31
CA ALA A 64 -12.40 26.82 -20.98
C ALA A 64 -12.79 26.59 -19.51
N PRO A 65 -13.30 27.60 -18.78
CA PRO A 65 -13.71 27.45 -17.40
C PRO A 65 -14.72 26.31 -17.18
N GLU A 66 -15.59 26.07 -18.16
CA GLU A 66 -16.58 25.01 -18.16
C GLU A 66 -15.91 23.62 -18.18
N ASP A 67 -14.90 23.43 -19.03
CA ASP A 67 -14.15 22.18 -19.14
C ASP A 67 -13.33 21.91 -17.88
N VAL A 68 -12.76 22.95 -17.27
CA VAL A 68 -12.01 22.83 -16.01
C VAL A 68 -12.93 22.40 -14.86
N GLN A 69 -14.18 22.89 -14.82
CA GLN A 69 -15.16 22.44 -13.83
C GLN A 69 -15.64 21.01 -14.10
N MET A 70 -15.89 20.67 -15.37
CA MET A 70 -16.35 19.33 -15.74
C MET A 70 -15.26 18.27 -15.53
N PHE A 71 -13.99 18.65 -15.72
CA PHE A 71 -12.82 17.79 -15.59
C PHE A 71 -11.75 18.46 -14.71
N PRO A 72 -11.83 18.31 -13.37
CA PRO A 72 -10.83 18.86 -12.46
C PRO A 72 -9.51 18.08 -12.57
N LEU A 73 -8.65 18.51 -13.49
CA LEU A 73 -7.35 17.89 -13.78
C LEU A 73 -6.22 18.38 -12.86
N ASP A 74 -6.45 19.48 -12.12
CA ASP A 74 -5.49 20.03 -11.18
C ASP A 74 -5.43 19.21 -9.88
N GLN A 75 -4.38 18.39 -9.77
CA GLN A 75 -4.13 17.54 -8.60
C GLN A 75 -3.86 18.33 -7.31
N SER A 76 -3.49 19.61 -7.39
CA SER A 76 -3.26 20.45 -6.20
C SER A 76 -4.56 20.81 -5.48
N GLN A 77 -5.69 20.77 -6.18
CA GLN A 77 -7.02 21.04 -5.61
C GLN A 77 -7.67 19.78 -5.02
N LEU A 78 -7.07 18.61 -5.23
CA LEU A 78 -7.61 17.35 -4.72
C LEU A 78 -7.39 17.23 -3.20
N ASN A 79 -8.47 16.97 -2.46
CA ASN A 79 -8.35 16.55 -1.06
C ASN A 79 -7.85 15.10 -1.01
N TRP A 80 -6.53 14.93 -0.95
CA TRP A 80 -5.86 13.63 -0.94
C TRP A 80 -6.34 12.73 0.19
N LYS A 81 -6.59 13.27 1.38
CA LYS A 81 -7.07 12.49 2.53
C LYS A 81 -8.42 11.83 2.19
N ARG A 82 -9.39 12.63 1.74
CA ARG A 82 -10.73 12.14 1.38
C ARG A 82 -10.68 11.19 0.18
N TYR A 83 -9.83 11.48 -0.80
CA TYR A 83 -9.64 10.61 -1.95
C TYR A 83 -9.17 9.21 -1.54
N ILE A 84 -8.10 9.14 -0.72
CA ILE A 84 -7.56 7.87 -0.26
C ILE A 84 -8.55 7.13 0.65
N GLU A 85 -9.27 7.83 1.53
CA GLU A 85 -10.34 7.24 2.34
C GLU A 85 -11.41 6.56 1.46
N ASN A 86 -11.92 7.28 0.46
CA ASN A 86 -12.91 6.74 -0.47
C ASN A 86 -12.36 5.57 -1.30
N TYR A 87 -11.10 5.67 -1.73
CA TYR A 87 -10.42 4.61 -2.48
C TYR A 87 -10.34 3.32 -1.66
N VAL A 88 -9.87 3.41 -0.40
CA VAL A 88 -9.74 2.25 0.50
C VAL A 88 -11.11 1.63 0.78
N LEU A 89 -12.14 2.45 1.01
CA LEU A 89 -13.51 1.97 1.19
C LEU A 89 -14.04 1.27 -0.08
N GLY A 90 -13.73 1.81 -1.27
CA GLY A 90 -14.08 1.20 -2.54
C GLY A 90 -13.43 -0.18 -2.73
N VAL A 91 -12.12 -0.29 -2.49
CA VAL A 91 -11.39 -1.56 -2.54
C VAL A 91 -12.04 -2.58 -1.60
N ARG A 92 -12.34 -2.18 -0.36
CA ARG A 92 -12.99 -3.04 0.63
C ARG A 92 -14.33 -3.58 0.14
N ARG A 93 -15.21 -2.71 -0.35
CA ARG A 93 -16.57 -3.09 -0.78
C ARG A 93 -16.58 -3.92 -2.06
N TYR A 94 -15.77 -3.53 -3.06
CA TYR A 94 -15.90 -4.07 -4.41
C TYR A 94 -14.85 -5.12 -4.76
N TYR A 95 -13.64 -5.02 -4.24
CA TYR A 95 -12.57 -5.99 -4.50
C TYR A 95 -12.52 -7.07 -3.43
N MET A 96 -12.70 -6.70 -2.16
CA MET A 96 -12.66 -7.64 -1.03
C MET A 96 -14.04 -8.17 -0.64
N HIS A 97 -15.12 -7.57 -1.15
CA HIS A 97 -16.51 -7.93 -0.84
C HIS A 97 -16.86 -7.87 0.66
N GLU A 98 -16.24 -6.94 1.41
CA GLU A 98 -16.51 -6.76 2.85
C GLU A 98 -17.56 -5.65 3.08
N SER A 99 -18.47 -5.87 4.04
CA SER A 99 -19.50 -4.88 4.40
C SER A 99 -18.93 -3.73 5.24
N ASP A 100 -19.57 -2.55 5.20
CA ASP A 100 -19.14 -1.40 6.01
C ASP A 100 -19.28 -1.64 7.51
N ASP A 101 -20.20 -2.50 7.95
CA ASP A 101 -20.39 -2.84 9.37
C ASP A 101 -19.12 -3.44 9.99
N SER A 102 -18.33 -4.14 9.17
CA SER A 102 -17.07 -4.72 9.59
C SER A 102 -15.95 -3.68 9.80
N LEU A 103 -16.15 -2.42 9.39
CA LEU A 103 -15.16 -1.34 9.61
C LEU A 103 -14.90 -1.08 11.10
N LEU A 104 -15.94 -1.13 11.93
CA LEU A 104 -15.80 -0.95 13.38
C LEU A 104 -15.01 -2.10 14.01
N ALA A 105 -15.20 -3.33 13.52
CA ALA A 105 -14.43 -4.48 13.95
C ALA A 105 -12.95 -4.34 13.55
N SER A 106 -12.67 -3.90 12.32
CA SER A 106 -11.30 -3.68 11.84
C SER A 106 -10.57 -2.58 12.63
N ARG A 107 -11.26 -1.51 13.04
CA ARG A 107 -10.66 -0.43 13.86
C ARG A 107 -10.31 -0.84 15.30
N ARG A 108 -10.91 -1.92 15.80
CA ARG A 108 -10.63 -2.45 17.16
C ARG A 108 -9.46 -3.43 17.19
N CYS A 109 -9.05 -3.95 16.03
CA CYS A 109 -7.94 -4.91 15.89
C CYS A 109 -6.61 -4.29 15.45
N MET A 110 -6.59 -2.97 15.23
CA MET A 110 -5.36 -2.17 15.09
C MET A 110 -4.98 -1.59 16.44
#